data_AF-A0A1M7Y696-F1
#
_entry.id   AF-A0A1M7Y696-F1
#
_cell.length_a   1.000
_cell.length_b   1.000
_cell.length_c   1.000
_cell.angle_alpha   90.00
_cell.angle_beta   90.00
_cell.angle_gamma   90.00
#
_symmetry.space_group_name_H-M   'P 1'
#
loop_
_entity.id
_entity.type
_entity.pdbx_description
1 polymer ?
#
loop_
_entity_poly.entity_id
_entity_poly.type
_entity_poly.pdbx_seq_one_letter_code
_entity_poly.pdbx_strand_id
1 'polypeptide(L)' 'MPTWKKTIFVNAIKSRMQSENRTAEDSLKEYVKLTETEKTEILNEL' A
#
# COMPACT_ATOMS: atom_id res chain seq x y z
N MET A 1 -9.02 4.05 7.10
CA MET A 1 -9.70 4.29 5.79
C MET A 1 -10.92 3.36 5.59
N PRO A 2 -11.86 3.61 4.64
CA PRO A 2 -12.92 2.65 4.31
C PRO A 2 -12.35 1.30 3.87
N THR A 3 -12.96 0.19 4.30
CA THR A 3 -12.42 -1.17 4.11
C THR A 3 -12.12 -1.50 2.64
N TRP A 4 -13.04 -1.16 1.72
CA TRP A 4 -12.85 -1.41 0.29
C TRP A 4 -11.63 -0.70 -0.29
N LYS A 5 -11.36 0.54 0.17
CA LYS A 5 -10.21 1.33 -0.27
C LYS A 5 -8.93 0.66 0.22
N LYS A 6 -8.91 0.16 1.47
CA LYS A 6 -7.75 -0.52 2.08
C LYS A 6 -7.37 -1.75 1.29
N THR A 7 -8.37 -2.58 1.01
CA THR A 7 -8.19 -3.83 0.27
C THR A 7 -7.59 -3.58 -1.12
N ILE A 8 -8.01 -2.53 -1.83
CA ILE A 8 -7.44 -2.17 -3.14
C ILE A 8 -5.95 -1.85 -3.02
N PHE A 9 -5.56 -1.00 -2.05
CA PHE A 9 -4.16 -0.62 -1.88
C PHE A 9 -3.29 -1.79 -1.41
N VAL A 10 -3.74 -2.59 -0.45
CA VAL A 10 -3.02 -3.78 0.03
C VAL A 10 -2.76 -4.74 -1.12
N ASN A 11 -3.79 -5.04 -1.93
CA ASN A 11 -3.65 -5.95 -3.07
C ASN A 11 -2.76 -5.36 -4.18
N ALA A 12 -2.88 -4.06 -4.46
CA ALA A 12 -2.02 -3.39 -5.44
C ALA A 12 -0.54 -3.44 -5.03
N ILE A 13 -0.25 -3.22 -3.75
CA ILE A 13 1.12 -3.29 -3.24
C ILE A 13 1.63 -4.73 -3.24
N LYS A 14 0.81 -5.71 -2.82
CA LYS A 14 1.18 -7.14 -2.92
C LYS A 14 1.51 -7.54 -4.36
N SER A 15 0.72 -7.10 -5.32
CA SER A 15 0.99 -7.34 -6.74
C SER A 15 2.30 -6.69 -7.20
N ARG A 16 2.57 -5.44 -6.81
CA ARG A 16 3.83 -4.76 -7.17
C ARG A 16 5.06 -5.38 -6.50
N MET A 17 4.94 -5.82 -5.26
CA MET A 17 6.02 -6.55 -4.58
C MET A 17 6.37 -7.83 -5.34
N GLN A 18 5.37 -8.56 -5.82
CA GLN A 18 5.58 -9.80 -6.60
C GLN A 18 6.10 -9.53 -8.02
N SER A 19 5.57 -8.52 -8.71
CA SER A 19 5.89 -8.24 -10.12
C SER A 19 7.18 -7.43 -10.30
N GLU A 20 7.45 -6.46 -9.43
CA GLU A 20 8.56 -5.52 -9.56
C GLU A 20 9.72 -5.84 -8.61
N ASN A 21 9.56 -6.82 -7.71
CA ASN A 21 10.51 -7.14 -6.63
C ASN A 21 10.89 -5.91 -5.78
N ARG A 22 9.93 -5.00 -5.62
CA ARG A 22 10.07 -3.76 -4.84
C ARG A 22 9.50 -3.95 -3.45
N THR A 23 9.95 -3.12 -2.52
CA THR A 23 9.42 -3.11 -1.15
C THR A 23 8.05 -2.44 -1.09
N ALA A 24 7.25 -2.79 -0.08
CA ALA A 24 5.99 -2.11 0.21
C ALA A 24 6.19 -0.60 0.43
N GLU A 25 7.28 -0.23 1.11
CA GLU A 25 7.63 1.15 1.43
C GLU A 25 7.90 1.99 0.17
N ASP A 26 8.65 1.44 -0.79
CA ASP A 26 8.90 2.14 -2.06
C ASP A 26 7.63 2.27 -2.91
N SER A 27 6.75 1.27 -2.85
CA SER A 27 5.43 1.35 -3.50
C SER A 27 4.54 2.41 -2.84
N LEU A 28 4.60 2.58 -1.52
CA LEU A 28 3.84 3.59 -0.77
C LEU A 28 4.34 5.02 -0.99
N LYS A 29 5.62 5.22 -1.34
CA LYS A 29 6.19 6.54 -1.67
C LYS A 29 5.53 7.16 -2.90
N GLU A 30 5.11 6.35 -3.87
CA GLU A 30 4.43 6.83 -5.09
C GLU A 30 3.05 7.42 -4.79
N TYR A 31 2.43 7.01 -3.69
CA TYR A 31 1.13 7.49 -3.29
C TYR A 31 1.26 8.72 -2.38
N VAL A 32 1.58 9.88 -2.98
CA VAL A 32 1.64 11.19 -2.31
C VAL A 32 0.31 11.67 -1.73
N LYS A 33 -0.83 11.12 -2.20
CA LYS A 33 -2.17 11.45 -1.70
C LYS A 33 -2.60 10.62 -0.48
N LEU A 34 -1.88 9.56 -0.14
CA LEU A 34 -2.14 8.81 1.09
C LEU A 34 -1.53 9.57 2.27
N THR A 35 -2.32 9.77 3.31
CA THR A 35 -1.83 10.29 4.59
C THR A 35 -0.90 9.27 5.26
N GLU A 36 -0.03 9.72 6.16
CA GLU A 36 0.87 8.82 6.89
C GLU A 36 0.10 7.74 7.64
N THR A 37 -1.04 8.10 8.25
CA THR A 37 -1.95 7.14 8.91
C THR A 37 -2.46 6.07 7.95
N GLU A 38 -2.89 6.44 6.75
CA GLU A 38 -3.35 5.46 5.75
C GLU A 38 -2.21 4.56 5.27
N LYS A 39 -0.99 5.10 5.12
CA LYS A 39 0.19 4.30 4.76
C LYS A 39 0.51 3.28 5.84
N THR A 40 0.46 3.67 7.11
CA THR A 40 0.65 2.77 8.25
C THR A 40 -0.45 1.70 8.32
N GLU A 41 -1.72 2.06 8.10
CA GLU A 41 -2.82 1.09 8.03
C GLU A 41 -2.58 0.03 6.94
N ILE A 42 -2.07 0.42 5.77
CA ILE A 42 -1.77 -0.50 4.67
C ILE A 42 -0.55 -1.38 5.00
N LEU A 43 0.49 -0.80 5.61
CA LEU A 43 1.70 -1.52 6.04
C LEU A 43 1.41 -2.59 7.10
N ASN A 44 0.52 -2.30 8.06
CA ASN A 44 0.13 -3.26 9.09
C ASN A 44 -0.68 -4.45 8.56
N GLU A 45 -1.31 -4.33 7.40
CA GLU A 45 -2.15 -5.38 6.80
C GLU A 45 -1.41 -6.22 5.73
N LEU A 46 -0.17 -5.85 5.41
CA LEU A 46 0.61 -6.42 4.32
C LEU A 46 1.27 -7.73 4.73
#